data_AF-A0A959K5U5-F1
#
_entry.id   AF-A0A959K5U5-F1
#
_cell.length_a   1.000
_cell.length_b   1.000
_cell.length_c   1.000
_cell.angle_alpha   90.00
_cell.angle_beta   90.00
_cell.angle_gamma   90.00
#
_symmetry.space_group_name_H-M   'P 1'
#
loop_
_entity.id
_entity.type
_entity.pdbx_description
1 polymer ?
#
loop_
_entity_poly.entity_id
_entity_poly.type
_entity_poly.pdbx_seq_one_letter_code
_entity_poly.pdbx_strand_id
1 'polypeptide(L)'
;MRIFFRNIISTLLICAPLLVSAQVLDAIDIHLTIHQKVGENIISLPNAKMNITDVGEITTDTEGKYSFTYPVRNDVEPTIGISLMSDQHQLLKPLDGSLQLDTTREEMYIDFLVVNMNDESPEFKQRIEELEKKISGLQSRNNLTRKQLNALNNTLLDTILYFEANRRQLEAEIAEYEDLTEAQRAEISQLKDKVDALNLEVDRLTNDLEKALEERYLRQNENFRNISSSLLNYLRKAKDLRDHLPFIKSYFNSPGGFQNFDQDLRGYNKTWETFDANRLSYLEGVERYWENPAITKDLEEVFDYLVNGIHQTQILNVMRDINAQLHKQNPGKAQKIA
;
A
#
# COMPACT_ATOMS: atom_id res chain seq x y z
N MET A 1 -7.13 56.80 -122.25
CA MET A 1 -6.48 58.00 -121.68
C MET A 1 -7.20 58.35 -120.37
N ARG A 2 -6.47 58.34 -119.24
CA ARG A 2 -6.86 58.65 -117.83
C ARG A 2 -7.79 57.62 -117.12
N ILE A 3 -7.33 56.81 -116.15
CA ILE A 3 -6.96 57.06 -114.70
C ILE A 3 -8.26 57.14 -113.83
N PHE A 4 -8.51 56.50 -112.67
CA PHE A 4 -7.78 55.69 -111.66
C PHE A 4 -8.77 54.95 -110.70
N PHE A 5 -8.32 53.81 -110.13
CA PHE A 5 -8.41 53.30 -108.73
C PHE A 5 -9.70 53.18 -107.84
N ARG A 6 -9.88 51.91 -107.37
CA ARG A 6 -9.99 51.38 -105.97
C ARG A 6 -11.30 51.40 -105.13
N ASN A 7 -11.68 50.18 -104.72
CA ASN A 7 -11.84 49.66 -103.35
C ASN A 7 -13.18 49.74 -102.54
N ILE A 8 -13.52 48.55 -102.01
CA ILE A 8 -14.06 48.19 -100.67
C ILE A 8 -15.50 47.64 -100.60
N ILE A 9 -15.50 46.41 -100.07
CA ILE A 9 -16.55 45.51 -99.57
C ILE A 9 -17.36 46.17 -98.45
N SER A 10 -18.68 45.93 -98.37
CA SER A 10 -19.41 45.88 -97.10
C SER A 10 -20.73 45.12 -97.24
N THR A 11 -20.69 43.87 -96.80
CA THR A 11 -21.84 43.01 -96.49
C THR A 11 -22.30 43.36 -95.07
N LEU A 12 -23.56 43.75 -94.88
CA LEU A 12 -24.12 44.03 -93.55
C LEU A 12 -24.91 42.79 -93.09
N LEU A 13 -24.39 42.11 -92.06
CA LEU A 13 -24.97 40.92 -91.45
C LEU A 13 -24.90 41.09 -89.91
N ILE A 14 -26.07 41.00 -89.25
CA ILE A 14 -26.35 40.61 -87.85
C ILE A 14 -25.75 41.43 -86.70
N CYS A 15 -26.61 41.84 -85.75
CA CYS A 15 -26.35 41.76 -84.30
C CYS A 15 -27.67 41.77 -83.51
N ALA A 16 -28.20 40.59 -83.21
CA ALA A 16 -29.06 40.38 -82.05
C ALA A 16 -28.27 39.48 -81.08
N PRO A 17 -28.13 39.82 -79.79
CA PRO A 17 -27.38 39.01 -78.85
C PRO A 17 -28.19 37.74 -78.51
N LEU A 18 -27.67 36.59 -78.94
CA LEU A 18 -28.05 35.28 -78.40
C LEU A 18 -27.49 35.18 -76.98
N LEU A 19 -28.34 35.50 -76.00
CA LEU A 19 -28.17 35.06 -74.62
C LEU A 19 -28.28 33.53 -74.60
N VAL A 20 -27.15 32.85 -74.49
CA VAL A 20 -27.12 31.43 -74.10
C VAL A 20 -27.40 31.40 -72.60
N SER A 21 -28.66 31.20 -72.21
CA SER A 21 -29.02 30.85 -70.85
C SER A 21 -28.52 29.43 -70.56
N ALA A 22 -27.52 29.29 -69.70
CA ALA A 22 -27.21 27.99 -69.09
C ALA A 22 -28.46 27.54 -68.30
N GLN A 23 -29.12 26.48 -68.75
CA GLN A 23 -30.27 25.93 -68.04
C GLN A 23 -29.77 25.22 -66.78
N VAL A 24 -30.22 25.68 -65.61
CA VAL A 24 -30.10 24.95 -64.34
C VAL A 24 -31.09 23.79 -64.42
N LEU A 25 -30.63 22.54 -64.29
CA LEU A 25 -31.50 21.36 -64.37
C LEU A 25 -32.10 21.01 -63.01
N ASP A 26 -31.36 21.25 -61.93
CA ASP A 26 -31.77 20.93 -60.56
C ASP A 26 -30.95 21.73 -59.54
N ALA A 27 -31.33 21.66 -58.25
CA ALA A 27 -30.59 22.29 -57.16
C ALA A 27 -30.50 21.35 -55.94
N ILE A 28 -29.38 21.40 -55.22
CA ILE A 28 -29.14 20.61 -54.02
C ILE A 28 -28.89 21.54 -52.86
N ASP A 29 -29.58 21.33 -51.74
CA ASP A 29 -29.31 22.04 -50.50
C ASP A 29 -28.17 21.36 -49.74
N ILE A 30 -27.10 22.12 -49.52
CA ILE A 30 -25.88 21.64 -48.87
C ILE A 30 -25.80 22.23 -47.47
N HIS A 31 -25.74 21.35 -46.47
CA HIS A 31 -25.51 21.67 -45.08
C HIS A 31 -24.10 21.24 -44.69
N LEU A 32 -23.24 22.19 -44.32
CA LEU A 32 -21.88 21.90 -43.89
C LEU A 32 -21.70 22.15 -42.40
N THR A 33 -20.88 21.31 -41.77
CA THR A 33 -20.39 21.50 -40.40
C THR A 33 -18.88 21.34 -40.39
N ILE A 34 -18.17 22.27 -39.76
CA ILE A 34 -16.72 22.19 -39.60
C ILE A 34 -16.41 21.77 -38.18
N HIS A 35 -15.59 20.74 -38.07
CA HIS A 35 -15.09 20.22 -36.81
C HIS A 35 -13.58 20.39 -36.72
N GLN A 36 -13.08 20.69 -35.53
CA GLN A 36 -11.68 20.71 -35.18
C GLN A 36 -11.37 19.56 -34.22
N LYS A 37 -10.25 18.86 -34.47
CA LYS A 37 -9.64 17.99 -33.46
C LYS A 37 -8.90 18.85 -32.44
N VAL A 38 -9.28 18.72 -31.17
CA VAL A 38 -8.58 19.32 -30.03
C VAL A 38 -8.30 18.21 -29.02
N GLY A 39 -7.07 17.70 -29.02
CA GLY A 39 -6.71 16.53 -28.21
C GLY A 39 -7.48 15.29 -28.68
N GLU A 40 -8.36 14.78 -27.83
CA GLU A 40 -9.19 13.59 -28.10
C GLU A 40 -10.59 13.92 -28.62
N ASN A 41 -10.99 15.20 -28.54
CA ASN A 41 -12.34 15.61 -28.87
C ASN A 41 -12.39 16.18 -30.29
N ILE A 42 -13.46 15.81 -31.00
CA ILE A 42 -13.89 16.49 -32.21
C ILE A 42 -14.97 17.48 -31.78
N ILE A 43 -14.64 18.76 -31.84
CA ILE A 43 -15.55 19.86 -31.48
C ILE A 43 -15.86 20.69 -32.72
N SER A 44 -17.03 21.33 -32.78
CA SER A 44 -17.33 22.24 -33.88
C SER A 44 -16.40 23.46 -33.85
N LEU A 45 -15.93 23.91 -35.02
CA LEU A 45 -15.09 25.09 -35.17
C LEU A 45 -15.96 26.31 -35.50
N PRO A 46 -16.26 27.19 -34.53
CA PRO A 46 -17.14 28.33 -34.75
C PRO A 46 -16.47 29.43 -35.59
N ASN A 47 -17.28 30.17 -36.33
CA ASN A 47 -16.86 31.36 -37.09
C ASN A 47 -15.68 31.12 -38.05
N ALA A 48 -15.58 29.92 -38.62
CA ALA A 48 -14.52 29.56 -39.53
C ALA A 48 -14.73 30.25 -40.88
N LYS A 49 -13.66 30.85 -41.40
CA LYS A 49 -13.65 31.47 -42.73
C LYS A 49 -13.26 30.44 -43.78
N MET A 50 -14.05 30.35 -44.84
CA MET A 50 -13.81 29.41 -45.93
C MET A 50 -14.10 30.07 -47.28
N ASN A 51 -13.50 29.51 -48.32
CA ASN A 51 -13.88 29.81 -49.69
C ASN A 51 -14.44 28.55 -50.34
N ILE A 52 -15.65 28.63 -50.86
CA ILE A 52 -16.34 27.55 -51.55
C ILE A 52 -16.39 27.89 -53.04
N THR A 53 -15.89 27.00 -53.89
CA THR A 53 -15.96 27.16 -55.36
C THR A 53 -17.41 27.44 -55.78
N ASP A 54 -17.58 28.43 -56.67
CA ASP A 54 -18.88 28.90 -57.18
C ASP A 54 -19.82 29.62 -56.18
N VAL A 55 -19.48 29.68 -54.90
CA VAL A 55 -20.23 30.42 -53.86
C VAL A 55 -19.44 31.64 -53.36
N GLY A 56 -18.11 31.50 -53.23
CA GLY A 56 -17.20 32.54 -52.74
C GLY A 56 -16.85 32.41 -51.25
N GLU A 57 -16.38 33.52 -50.67
CA GLU A 57 -15.99 33.58 -49.26
C GLU A 57 -17.21 33.54 -48.33
N ILE A 58 -17.18 32.64 -47.35
CA ILE A 58 -18.22 32.46 -46.35
C ILE A 58 -17.62 32.37 -44.95
N THR A 59 -18.44 32.61 -43.94
CA THR A 59 -18.09 32.40 -42.53
C THR A 59 -19.17 31.54 -41.88
N THR A 60 -18.77 30.46 -41.21
CA THR A 60 -19.71 29.61 -40.48
C THR A 60 -20.28 30.31 -39.25
N ASP A 61 -21.40 29.81 -38.74
CA ASP A 61 -22.02 30.34 -37.53
C ASP A 61 -21.25 29.96 -36.24
N THR A 62 -21.85 30.26 -35.09
CA THR A 62 -21.32 29.94 -33.76
C THR A 62 -21.28 28.44 -33.44
N GLU A 63 -21.93 27.61 -34.25
CA GLU A 63 -21.90 26.15 -34.16
C GLU A 63 -21.01 25.54 -35.25
N GLY A 64 -20.28 26.36 -36.02
CA GLY A 64 -19.43 25.90 -37.11
C GLY A 64 -20.22 25.41 -38.34
N LYS A 65 -21.49 25.80 -38.47
CA LYS A 65 -22.38 25.37 -39.56
C LYS A 65 -22.56 26.46 -40.61
N TYR A 66 -22.87 26.03 -41.83
CA TYR A 66 -23.32 26.90 -42.91
C TYR A 66 -24.22 26.12 -43.86
N SER A 67 -25.13 26.78 -44.56
CA SER A 67 -26.01 26.11 -45.52
C SER A 67 -26.20 26.96 -46.77
N PHE A 68 -26.18 26.33 -47.93
CA PHE A 68 -26.34 26.99 -49.21
C PHE A 68 -26.93 26.05 -50.26
N THR A 69 -27.63 26.62 -51.23
CA THR A 69 -28.20 25.89 -52.36
C THR A 69 -27.20 25.90 -53.52
N TYR A 70 -26.80 24.73 -54.01
CA TYR A 70 -25.89 24.58 -55.13
C TYR A 70 -26.64 24.26 -56.43
N PRO A 71 -26.51 25.06 -57.49
CA PRO A 71 -27.17 24.81 -58.76
C PRO A 71 -26.47 23.68 -59.53
N VAL A 72 -27.17 22.59 -59.80
CA VAL A 72 -26.68 21.48 -60.63
C VAL A 72 -26.79 21.86 -62.10
N ARG A 73 -25.64 22.05 -62.73
CA ARG A 73 -25.51 22.28 -64.18
C ARG A 73 -25.33 20.93 -64.88
N ASN A 74 -25.42 20.90 -66.22
CA ASN A 74 -25.25 19.71 -67.09
C ASN A 74 -23.89 18.97 -66.99
N ASP A 75 -23.13 19.18 -65.91
CA ASP A 75 -21.92 18.46 -65.62
C ASP A 75 -22.26 17.04 -65.16
N VAL A 76 -21.52 16.06 -65.68
CA VAL A 76 -21.79 14.63 -65.43
C VAL A 76 -21.42 14.26 -63.99
N GLU A 77 -20.58 15.06 -63.33
CA GLU A 77 -20.11 14.85 -61.96
C GLU A 77 -19.78 16.18 -61.26
N PRO A 78 -20.77 16.93 -60.73
CA PRO A 78 -20.51 18.22 -60.09
C PRO A 78 -19.61 18.03 -58.85
N THR A 79 -18.53 18.82 -58.80
CA THR A 79 -17.59 18.83 -57.68
C THR A 79 -17.56 20.22 -57.05
N ILE A 80 -17.51 20.26 -55.73
CA ILE A 80 -17.25 21.50 -54.97
C ILE A 80 -15.83 21.45 -54.43
N GLY A 81 -15.12 22.57 -54.54
CA GLY A 81 -13.85 22.79 -53.87
C GLY A 81 -14.07 23.71 -52.68
N ILE A 82 -13.44 23.39 -51.55
CA ILE A 82 -13.58 24.13 -50.31
C ILE A 82 -12.20 24.30 -49.73
N SER A 83 -11.81 25.54 -49.46
CA SER A 83 -10.55 25.83 -48.77
C SER A 83 -10.84 26.57 -47.47
N LEU A 84 -10.19 26.11 -46.40
CA LEU A 84 -10.21 26.80 -45.12
C LEU A 84 -9.21 27.97 -45.17
N MET A 85 -9.68 29.17 -44.82
CA MET A 85 -8.84 30.37 -44.78
C MET A 85 -8.24 30.53 -43.38
N SER A 86 -7.34 29.62 -43.01
CA SER A 86 -6.68 29.60 -41.70
C SER A 86 -5.25 29.10 -41.81
N ASP A 87 -4.30 29.87 -41.27
CA ASP A 87 -2.87 29.50 -41.24
C ASP A 87 -2.54 28.48 -40.13
N GLN A 88 -3.47 28.29 -39.19
CA GLN A 88 -3.27 27.44 -38.01
C GLN A 88 -3.85 26.03 -38.18
N HIS A 89 -4.66 25.78 -39.21
CA HIS A 89 -5.47 24.58 -39.31
C HIS A 89 -5.28 23.92 -40.68
N GLN A 90 -4.97 22.64 -40.67
CA GLN A 90 -4.92 21.81 -41.87
C GLN A 90 -6.25 21.07 -42.03
N LEU A 91 -6.82 21.12 -43.24
CA LEU A 91 -8.02 20.38 -43.58
C LEU A 91 -7.65 18.91 -43.86
N LEU A 92 -8.25 17.98 -43.11
CA LEU A 92 -8.03 16.54 -43.28
C LEU A 92 -9.20 15.83 -43.98
N LYS A 93 -10.41 16.39 -43.88
CA LYS A 93 -11.63 15.86 -44.50
C LYS A 93 -12.50 17.02 -45.01
N PRO A 94 -13.04 16.95 -46.24
CA PRO A 94 -12.74 15.98 -47.30
C PRO A 94 -11.32 16.19 -47.86
N LEU A 95 -10.82 15.18 -48.57
CA LEU A 95 -9.46 15.20 -49.15
C LEU A 95 -9.29 16.39 -50.12
N ASP A 96 -8.22 17.14 -49.94
CA ASP A 96 -7.90 18.37 -50.70
C ASP A 96 -9.04 19.41 -50.69
N GLY A 97 -9.97 19.29 -49.73
CA GLY A 97 -11.16 20.12 -49.67
C GLY A 97 -12.14 19.92 -50.83
N SER A 98 -11.99 18.86 -51.62
CA SER A 98 -12.84 18.63 -52.79
C SER A 98 -13.79 17.46 -52.58
N LEU A 99 -15.06 17.74 -52.85
CA LEU A 99 -16.15 16.77 -52.71
C LEU A 99 -16.93 16.65 -54.02
N GLN A 100 -17.22 15.42 -54.41
CA GLN A 100 -18.14 15.12 -55.49
C GLN A 100 -19.57 15.07 -54.94
N LEU A 101 -20.48 15.83 -55.52
CA LEU A 101 -21.87 15.90 -55.09
C LEU A 101 -22.65 14.70 -55.65
N ASP A 102 -23.57 14.20 -54.82
CA ASP A 102 -24.54 13.17 -55.16
C ASP A 102 -25.80 13.85 -55.66
N THR A 103 -25.91 14.01 -56.98
CA THR A 103 -27.03 14.68 -57.65
C THR A 103 -28.34 13.90 -57.58
N THR A 104 -28.35 12.71 -56.98
CA THR A 104 -29.57 11.94 -56.74
C THR A 104 -30.33 12.35 -55.49
N ARG A 105 -29.77 13.26 -54.68
CA ARG A 105 -30.33 13.72 -53.41
C ARG A 105 -30.66 15.20 -53.47
N GLU A 106 -31.78 15.57 -52.85
CA GLU A 106 -32.21 16.97 -52.69
C GLU A 106 -31.40 17.69 -51.60
N GLU A 107 -30.94 16.95 -50.58
CA GLU A 107 -30.13 17.48 -49.47
C GLU A 107 -28.83 16.69 -49.28
N MET A 108 -27.76 17.39 -48.90
CA MET A 108 -26.47 16.80 -48.56
C MET A 108 -25.90 17.42 -47.27
N TYR A 109 -25.46 16.55 -46.36
CA TYR A 109 -24.78 16.93 -45.12
C TYR A 109 -23.29 16.58 -45.24
N ILE A 110 -22.42 17.57 -45.01
CA ILE A 110 -20.97 17.42 -45.17
C ILE A 110 -20.25 17.84 -43.89
N ASP A 111 -19.46 16.91 -43.36
CA ASP A 111 -18.57 17.17 -42.24
C ASP A 111 -17.15 17.43 -42.71
N PHE A 112 -16.60 18.56 -42.28
CA PHE A 112 -15.20 18.93 -42.47
C PHE A 112 -14.44 18.65 -41.18
N LEU A 113 -13.25 18.06 -41.28
CA LEU A 113 -12.37 17.88 -40.13
C LEU A 113 -11.08 18.63 -40.38
N VAL A 114 -10.75 19.51 -39.44
CA VAL A 114 -9.52 20.31 -39.44
C VAL A 114 -8.71 20.02 -38.19
N VAL A 115 -7.39 20.16 -38.28
CA VAL A 115 -6.48 19.91 -37.17
C VAL A 115 -5.45 21.01 -37.08
N ASN A 116 -5.18 21.49 -35.87
CA ASN A 116 -4.00 22.32 -35.63
C ASN A 116 -2.78 21.42 -35.49
N MET A 117 -1.98 21.33 -36.55
CA MET A 117 -0.80 20.46 -36.57
C MET A 117 0.27 20.86 -35.56
N ASN A 118 0.25 22.06 -34.98
CA ASN A 118 1.23 22.44 -33.96
C ASN A 118 1.00 21.72 -32.63
N ASP A 119 -0.25 21.40 -32.32
CA ASP A 119 -0.66 20.86 -31.02
C ASP A 119 -0.63 19.31 -30.98
N GLU A 120 -0.32 18.67 -32.11
CA GLU A 120 -0.35 17.21 -32.25
C GLU A 120 1.02 16.55 -32.09
N SER A 121 0.99 15.26 -31.75
CA SER A 121 2.22 14.47 -31.55
C SER A 121 3.03 14.31 -32.86
N PRO A 122 4.37 14.26 -32.80
CA PRO A 122 5.21 14.03 -33.98
C PRO A 122 4.84 12.77 -34.76
N GLU A 123 4.43 11.71 -34.04
CA GLU A 123 4.02 10.43 -34.60
C GLU A 123 2.68 10.52 -35.34
N PHE A 124 1.72 11.31 -34.82
CA PHE A 124 0.47 11.60 -35.52
C PHE A 124 0.74 12.35 -36.83
N LYS A 125 1.57 13.40 -36.78
CA LYS A 125 1.96 14.16 -37.98
C LYS A 125 2.59 13.25 -39.03
N GLN A 126 3.51 12.37 -38.63
CA GLN A 126 4.13 11.42 -39.54
C GLN A 126 3.11 10.47 -40.18
N ARG A 127 2.16 9.95 -39.41
CA ARG A 127 1.10 9.07 -39.95
C ARG A 127 0.19 9.78 -40.94
N ILE A 128 -0.15 11.05 -40.68
CA ILE A 128 -0.92 11.87 -41.63
C ILE A 128 -0.11 12.11 -42.91
N GLU A 129 1.17 12.48 -42.81
CA GLU A 129 2.01 12.65 -44.00
C GLU A 129 2.17 11.36 -44.81
N GLU A 130 2.28 10.21 -44.15
CA GLU A 130 2.33 8.90 -44.81
C GLU A 130 1.00 8.56 -45.50
N LEU A 131 -0.12 8.91 -44.88
CA LEU A 131 -1.45 8.77 -45.44
C LEU A 131 -1.59 9.62 -46.71
N GLU A 132 -1.22 10.90 -46.64
CA GLU A 132 -1.24 11.83 -47.76
C GLU A 132 -0.37 11.34 -48.92
N LYS A 133 0.86 10.89 -48.63
CA LYS A 133 1.76 10.31 -49.66
C LYS A 133 1.15 9.09 -50.34
N LYS A 134 0.50 8.19 -49.59
CA LYS A 134 -0.17 7.00 -50.14
C LYS A 134 -1.37 7.41 -51.01
N ILE A 135 -2.15 8.39 -50.56
CA ILE A 135 -3.31 8.90 -51.29
C ILE A 135 -2.88 9.56 -52.61
N SER A 136 -1.88 10.44 -52.59
CA SER A 136 -1.32 11.06 -53.80
C SER A 136 -0.72 10.02 -54.76
N GLY A 137 -0.14 8.95 -54.22
CA GLY A 137 0.33 7.79 -54.99
C GLY A 137 -0.81 6.99 -55.66
N LEU A 138 -2.00 6.94 -55.05
CA LEU A 138 -3.19 6.29 -55.62
C LEU A 138 -3.89 7.18 -56.66
N GLN A 139 -3.97 8.48 -56.42
CA GLN A 139 -4.48 9.48 -57.37
C GLN A 139 -3.67 9.46 -58.67
N SER A 140 -2.34 9.54 -58.58
CA SER A 140 -1.45 9.56 -59.76
C SER A 140 -1.48 8.28 -60.59
N ARG A 141 -1.88 7.15 -59.99
CA ARG A 141 -2.01 5.86 -60.68
C ARG A 141 -3.39 5.63 -61.31
N ASN A 142 -4.33 6.59 -61.21
CA ASN A 142 -5.67 6.55 -61.81
C ASN A 142 -6.51 5.32 -61.42
N ASN A 143 -6.20 4.67 -60.30
CA ASN A 143 -6.76 3.37 -59.93
C ASN A 143 -8.08 3.45 -59.14
N LEU A 144 -8.47 4.64 -58.67
CA LEU A 144 -9.66 4.83 -57.83
C LEU A 144 -10.37 6.14 -58.20
N THR A 145 -11.70 6.14 -58.15
CA THR A 145 -12.49 7.37 -58.30
C THR A 145 -12.31 8.28 -57.08
N ARG A 146 -12.54 9.58 -57.25
CA ARG A 146 -12.38 10.56 -56.16
C ARG A 146 -13.29 10.26 -54.96
N LYS A 147 -14.50 9.75 -55.21
CA LYS A 147 -15.42 9.23 -54.19
C LYS A 147 -14.82 8.08 -53.39
N GLN A 148 -14.15 7.13 -54.05
CA GLN A 148 -13.47 6.01 -53.38
C GLN A 148 -12.27 6.48 -52.55
N LEU A 149 -11.51 7.47 -53.04
CA LEU A 149 -10.38 8.06 -52.31
C LEU A 149 -10.85 8.82 -51.06
N ASN A 150 -11.92 9.62 -51.16
CA ASN A 150 -12.50 10.30 -50.01
C ASN A 150 -13.03 9.31 -48.96
N ALA A 151 -13.71 8.24 -49.40
CA ALA A 151 -14.19 7.20 -48.49
C ALA A 151 -13.02 6.48 -47.78
N LEU A 152 -11.95 6.15 -48.51
CA LEU A 152 -10.77 5.51 -47.95
C LEU A 152 -10.03 6.44 -46.97
N ASN A 153 -9.83 7.71 -47.34
CA ASN A 153 -9.19 8.72 -46.50
C ASN A 153 -9.93 8.87 -45.17
N ASN A 154 -11.25 9.01 -45.22
CA ASN A 154 -12.07 9.16 -44.02
C ASN A 154 -11.94 7.94 -43.10
N THR A 155 -12.08 6.72 -43.64
CA THR A 155 -11.96 5.49 -42.84
C THR A 155 -10.58 5.35 -42.20
N LEU A 156 -9.51 5.65 -42.95
CA LEU A 156 -8.14 5.56 -42.41
C LEU A 156 -7.89 6.65 -41.36
N LEU A 157 -8.40 7.86 -41.57
CA LEU A 157 -8.28 8.94 -40.61
C LEU A 157 -9.03 8.62 -39.31
N ASP A 158 -10.27 8.16 -39.39
CA ASP A 158 -11.07 7.72 -38.24
C ASP A 158 -10.34 6.61 -37.46
N THR A 159 -9.70 5.68 -38.18
CA THR A 159 -8.90 4.61 -37.59
C THR A 159 -7.66 5.16 -36.88
N ILE A 160 -6.94 6.13 -37.46
CA ILE A 160 -5.77 6.77 -36.84
C ILE A 160 -6.18 7.48 -35.55
N LEU A 161 -7.28 8.24 -35.58
CA LEU A 161 -7.80 8.96 -34.42
C LEU A 161 -8.19 8.01 -33.28
N TYR A 162 -8.88 6.91 -33.62
CA TYR A 162 -9.26 5.88 -32.66
C TYR A 162 -8.05 5.25 -31.96
N PHE A 163 -7.02 4.86 -32.72
CA PHE A 163 -5.82 4.27 -32.13
C PHE A 163 -4.97 5.28 -31.34
N GLU A 164 -4.99 6.56 -31.71
CA GLU A 164 -4.30 7.60 -30.95
C GLU A 164 -4.93 7.77 -29.56
N ALA A 165 -6.27 7.85 -29.49
CA ALA A 165 -7.01 7.96 -28.24
C ALA A 165 -6.73 6.75 -27.33
N ASN A 166 -6.85 5.53 -27.87
CA ASN A 166 -6.57 4.30 -27.11
C ASN A 166 -5.13 4.25 -26.60
N ARG A 167 -4.15 4.71 -27.39
CA ARG A 167 -2.75 4.72 -26.95
C ARG A 167 -2.55 5.66 -25.77
N ARG A 168 -3.08 6.88 -25.84
CA ARG A 168 -2.96 7.86 -24.75
C ARG A 168 -3.63 7.36 -23.47
N GLN A 169 -4.80 6.72 -23.59
CA GLN A 169 -5.47 6.10 -22.46
C GLN A 169 -4.61 5.01 -21.82
N LEU A 170 -4.02 4.11 -22.62
CA LEU A 170 -3.13 3.06 -22.12
C LEU A 170 -1.86 3.64 -21.47
N GLU A 171 -1.27 4.70 -22.05
CA GLU A 171 -0.11 5.38 -21.47
C GLU A 171 -0.45 6.00 -20.10
N ALA A 172 -1.65 6.58 -19.94
CA ALA A 172 -2.12 7.11 -18.66
C ALA A 172 -2.36 6.00 -17.63
N GLU A 173 -2.96 4.88 -18.03
CA GLU A 173 -3.20 3.73 -17.16
C GLU A 173 -1.87 3.09 -16.70
N ILE A 174 -0.86 2.99 -17.58
CA ILE A 174 0.48 2.51 -17.22
C ILE A 174 1.10 3.42 -16.16
N ALA A 175 1.04 4.75 -16.34
CA ALA A 175 1.59 5.70 -15.36
C ALA A 175 0.91 5.54 -13.98
N GLU A 176 -0.40 5.36 -13.94
CA GLU A 176 -1.14 5.12 -12.70
C GLU A 176 -0.69 3.81 -12.01
N TYR A 177 -0.51 2.72 -12.77
CA TYR A 177 0.00 1.46 -12.23
C TYR A 177 1.44 1.55 -11.72
N GLU A 178 2.30 2.34 -12.38
CA GLU A 178 3.67 2.57 -11.94
C GLU A 178 3.71 3.28 -10.58
N ASP A 179 2.91 4.35 -10.42
CA ASP A 179 2.79 5.09 -9.16
C ASP A 179 2.25 4.19 -8.03
N LEU A 180 1.22 3.39 -8.32
CA LEU A 180 0.66 2.44 -7.34
C LEU A 180 1.68 1.37 -6.94
N THR A 181 2.45 0.85 -7.90
CA THR A 181 3.47 -0.16 -7.65
C THR A 181 4.59 0.39 -6.77
N GLU A 182 5.01 1.63 -6.99
CA GLU A 182 6.06 2.27 -6.19
C GLU A 182 5.57 2.54 -4.76
N ALA A 183 4.32 2.99 -4.59
CA ALA A 183 3.70 3.15 -3.28
C ALA A 183 3.64 1.81 -2.51
N GLN A 184 3.23 0.73 -3.18
CA GLN A 184 3.19 -0.61 -2.59
C GLN A 184 4.59 -1.12 -2.21
N ARG A 185 5.61 -0.85 -3.03
CA ARG A 185 7.00 -1.21 -2.70
C ARG A 185 7.50 -0.49 -1.45
N ALA A 186 7.20 0.81 -1.33
CA ALA A 186 7.54 1.58 -0.14
C ALA A 186 6.85 1.01 1.11
N GLU A 187 5.57 0.67 1.03
CA GLU A 187 4.83 0.06 2.13
C GLU A 187 5.40 -1.31 2.54
N ILE A 188 5.70 -2.18 1.55
CA ILE A 188 6.34 -3.49 1.80
C ILE A 188 7.69 -3.30 2.51
N SER A 189 8.49 -2.30 2.11
CA SER A 189 9.76 -2.01 2.78
C SER A 189 9.55 -1.60 4.24
N GLN A 190 8.59 -0.71 4.52
CA GLN A 190 8.29 -0.28 5.88
C GLN A 190 7.78 -1.44 6.76
N LEU A 191 6.91 -2.29 6.21
CA LEU A 191 6.41 -3.47 6.91
C LEU A 191 7.54 -4.46 7.21
N LYS A 192 8.48 -4.64 6.28
CA LYS A 192 9.65 -5.48 6.49
C LYS A 192 10.53 -4.95 7.62
N ASP A 193 10.84 -3.66 7.63
CA ASP A 193 11.63 -3.02 8.70
C ASP A 193 10.96 -3.19 10.07
N LYS A 194 9.63 -3.07 10.11
CA LYS A 194 8.84 -3.28 11.34
C LYS A 194 8.87 -4.74 11.80
N VAL A 195 8.78 -5.71 10.88
CA VAL A 195 8.90 -7.14 11.20
C VAL A 195 10.28 -7.45 11.75
N ASP A 196 11.34 -6.91 11.14
CA ASP A 196 12.71 -7.12 11.60
C ASP A 196 12.94 -6.52 13.00
N ALA A 197 12.40 -5.33 13.28
CA ALA A 197 12.45 -4.71 14.60
C ALA A 197 11.70 -5.52 15.66
N LEU A 198 10.50 -6.03 15.34
CA LEU A 198 9.71 -6.86 16.25
C LEU A 198 10.39 -8.20 16.53
N ASN A 199 10.99 -8.82 15.52
CA ASN A 199 11.74 -10.07 15.70
C ASN A 199 12.93 -9.86 16.65
N LEU A 200 13.67 -8.77 16.50
CA LEU A 200 14.76 -8.42 17.42
C LEU A 200 14.27 -8.21 18.85
N GLU A 201 13.10 -7.59 19.03
CA GLU A 201 12.50 -7.41 20.36
C GLU A 201 12.05 -8.74 20.97
N VAL A 202 11.45 -9.63 20.19
CA VAL A 202 11.08 -10.98 20.62
C VAL A 202 12.32 -11.77 21.05
N ASP A 203 13.40 -11.73 20.27
CA ASP A 203 14.66 -12.40 20.61
C ASP A 203 15.25 -11.84 21.91
N ARG A 204 15.21 -10.52 22.10
CA ARG A 204 15.67 -9.88 23.33
C ARG A 204 14.84 -10.32 24.54
N LEU A 205 13.51 -10.26 24.44
CA LEU A 205 12.62 -10.64 25.54
C LEU A 205 12.72 -12.14 25.87
N THR A 206 12.94 -12.98 24.86
CA THR A 206 13.16 -14.42 25.06
C THR A 206 14.44 -14.67 25.85
N ASN A 207 15.55 -14.03 25.46
CA ASN A 207 16.81 -14.13 26.20
C ASN A 207 16.70 -13.56 27.63
N ASP A 208 16.04 -12.42 27.81
CA ASP A 208 15.82 -11.80 29.12
C ASP A 208 14.98 -12.73 30.03
N LEU A 209 13.96 -13.39 29.47
CA LEU A 209 13.14 -14.36 30.17
C LEU A 209 13.93 -15.62 30.56
N GLU A 210 14.71 -16.19 29.64
CA GLU A 210 15.55 -17.36 29.93
C GLU A 210 16.52 -17.09 31.08
N LYS A 211 17.18 -15.93 31.05
CA LYS A 211 18.09 -15.50 32.12
C LYS A 211 17.35 -15.32 33.45
N ALA A 212 16.18 -14.69 33.44
CA ALA A 212 15.39 -14.51 34.66
C ALA A 212 14.93 -15.85 35.25
N LEU A 213 14.56 -16.81 34.40
CA LEU A 213 14.18 -18.16 34.83
C LEU A 213 15.38 -18.93 35.41
N GLU A 214 16.56 -18.83 34.78
CA GLU A 214 17.79 -19.43 35.30
C GLU A 214 18.17 -18.84 36.66
N GLU A 215 18.21 -17.51 36.77
CA GLU A 215 18.51 -16.82 38.02
C GLU A 215 17.52 -17.21 39.12
N ARG A 216 16.23 -17.26 38.79
CA ARG A 216 15.18 -17.71 39.73
C ARG A 216 15.44 -19.14 40.17
N TYR A 217 15.71 -20.07 39.25
CA TYR A 217 15.99 -21.47 39.58
C TYR A 217 17.22 -21.61 40.49
N LEU A 218 18.28 -20.84 40.24
CA LEU A 218 19.47 -20.83 41.09
C LEU A 218 19.13 -20.33 42.51
N ARG A 219 18.34 -19.26 42.63
CA ARG A 219 17.86 -18.75 43.92
C ARG A 219 16.95 -19.71 44.64
N GLN A 220 16.08 -20.42 43.92
CA GLN A 220 15.27 -21.50 44.49
C GLN A 220 16.19 -22.58 45.09
N ASN A 221 17.11 -23.13 44.30
CA ASN A 221 18.00 -24.18 44.77
C ASN A 221 18.87 -23.76 45.96
N GLU A 222 19.36 -22.51 45.98
CA GLU A 222 20.09 -21.92 47.10
C GLU A 222 19.23 -21.88 48.38
N ASN A 223 18.01 -21.34 48.30
CA ASN A 223 17.08 -21.29 49.43
C ASN A 223 16.72 -22.69 49.93
N PHE A 224 16.40 -23.62 49.02
CA PHE A 224 16.06 -24.99 49.38
C PHE A 224 17.20 -25.68 50.13
N ARG A 225 18.45 -25.52 49.68
CA ARG A 225 19.64 -26.07 50.36
C ARG A 225 19.83 -25.47 51.74
N ASN A 226 19.70 -24.15 51.87
CA ASN A 226 19.87 -23.45 53.13
C ASN A 226 18.81 -23.88 54.16
N ILE A 227 17.54 -23.92 53.74
CA ILE A 227 16.41 -24.36 54.55
C ILE A 227 16.62 -25.81 54.99
N SER A 228 16.87 -26.71 54.03
CA SER A 228 17.03 -28.14 54.31
C SER A 228 18.20 -28.41 55.26
N SER A 229 19.33 -27.74 55.05
CA SER A 229 20.51 -27.86 55.94
C SER A 229 20.20 -27.37 57.35
N SER A 230 19.57 -26.20 57.49
CA SER A 230 19.18 -25.62 58.78
C SER A 230 18.22 -26.55 59.54
N LEU A 231 17.18 -27.04 58.85
CA LEU A 231 16.20 -27.97 59.38
C LEU A 231 16.83 -29.29 59.85
N LEU A 232 17.65 -29.92 59.00
CA LEU A 232 18.31 -31.18 59.34
C LEU A 232 19.28 -31.03 60.52
N ASN A 233 20.02 -29.92 60.58
CA ASN A 233 20.94 -29.63 61.68
C ASN A 233 20.18 -29.41 62.99
N TYR A 234 19.10 -28.63 62.97
CA TYR A 234 18.24 -28.43 64.13
C TYR A 234 17.64 -29.76 64.59
N LEU A 235 16.99 -30.52 63.69
CA LEU A 235 16.33 -31.78 64.01
C LEU A 235 17.29 -32.83 64.60
N ARG A 236 18.52 -32.92 64.07
CA ARG A 236 19.54 -33.83 64.60
C ARG A 236 19.86 -33.47 66.05
N LYS A 237 20.12 -32.19 66.35
CA LYS A 237 20.42 -31.74 67.72
C LYS A 237 19.24 -31.80 68.66
N ALA A 238 18.03 -31.53 68.17
CA ALA A 238 16.81 -31.70 68.92
C ALA A 238 16.60 -33.18 69.32
N LYS A 239 16.85 -34.11 68.39
CA LYS A 239 16.81 -35.54 68.64
C LYS A 239 17.86 -35.97 69.66
N ASP A 240 19.13 -35.62 69.44
CA ASP A 240 20.24 -35.98 70.34
C ASP A 240 19.89 -35.56 71.77
N LEU A 241 19.48 -34.31 71.96
CA LEU A 241 19.12 -33.78 73.26
C LEU A 241 17.89 -34.47 73.87
N ARG A 242 16.82 -34.65 73.09
CA ARG A 242 15.61 -35.37 73.53
C ARG A 242 15.92 -36.79 73.97
N ASP A 243 16.78 -37.50 73.25
CA ASP A 243 17.17 -38.86 73.59
C ASP A 243 17.98 -38.91 74.92
N HIS A 244 18.70 -37.83 75.27
CA HIS A 244 19.44 -37.71 76.54
C HIS A 244 18.58 -37.28 77.74
N LEU A 245 17.53 -36.47 77.54
CA LEU A 245 16.72 -35.89 78.63
C LEU A 245 16.16 -36.93 79.63
N PRO A 246 15.61 -38.09 79.21
CA PRO A 246 15.10 -39.10 80.15
C PRO A 246 16.17 -39.68 81.09
N PHE A 247 17.44 -39.67 80.69
CA PHE A 247 18.55 -40.28 81.44
C PHE A 247 19.42 -39.26 82.17
N ILE A 248 18.97 -38.02 82.28
CA ILE A 248 19.74 -36.90 82.83
C ILE A 248 20.35 -37.22 84.20
N LYS A 249 19.61 -37.86 85.11
CA LYS A 249 20.10 -38.24 86.45
C LYS A 249 21.29 -39.21 86.37
N SER A 250 21.27 -40.14 85.42
CA SER A 250 22.37 -41.07 85.17
C SER A 250 23.60 -40.35 84.59
N TYR A 251 23.39 -39.37 83.70
CA TYR A 251 24.47 -38.54 83.15
C TYR A 251 25.16 -37.66 84.19
N PHE A 252 24.40 -37.10 85.15
CA PHE A 252 24.96 -36.32 86.25
C PHE A 252 25.82 -37.14 87.22
N ASN A 253 25.60 -38.45 87.27
CA ASN A 253 26.32 -39.36 88.17
C ASN A 253 27.48 -40.10 87.48
N SER A 254 27.60 -40.04 86.16
CA SER A 254 28.67 -40.71 85.41
C SER A 254 29.87 -39.79 85.13
N PRO A 255 31.12 -40.31 85.19
CA PRO A 255 32.30 -39.53 84.80
C PRO A 255 32.19 -39.07 83.33
N GLY A 256 32.22 -37.75 83.09
CA GLY A 256 32.10 -37.16 81.76
C GLY A 256 30.67 -37.03 81.21
N GLY A 257 29.66 -37.64 81.83
CA GLY A 257 28.27 -37.58 81.36
C GLY A 257 27.68 -36.17 81.34
N PHE A 258 28.00 -35.36 82.35
CA PHE A 258 27.62 -33.96 82.40
C PHE A 258 28.24 -33.13 81.26
N GLN A 259 29.51 -33.38 80.92
CA GLN A 259 30.20 -32.64 79.85
C GLN A 259 29.59 -32.94 78.48
N ASN A 260 29.22 -34.20 78.21
CA ASN A 260 28.56 -34.58 76.97
C ASN A 260 27.17 -33.94 76.85
N PHE A 261 26.36 -33.99 77.93
CA PHE A 261 25.05 -33.34 77.95
C PHE A 261 25.14 -31.81 77.74
N ASP A 262 26.08 -31.16 78.42
CA ASP A 262 26.34 -29.72 78.27
C ASP A 262 26.79 -29.35 76.84
N GLN A 263 27.57 -30.22 76.18
CA GLN A 263 27.91 -30.07 74.77
C GLN A 263 26.69 -30.19 73.85
N ASP A 264 25.82 -31.17 74.07
CA ASP A 264 24.61 -31.37 73.26
C ASP A 264 23.60 -30.25 73.47
N LEU A 265 23.43 -29.76 74.70
CA LEU A 265 22.59 -28.61 75.02
C LEU A 265 23.10 -27.34 74.33
N ARG A 266 24.41 -27.05 74.40
CA ARG A 266 25.00 -25.93 73.65
C ARG A 266 24.84 -26.09 72.15
N GLY A 267 25.05 -27.29 71.63
CA GLY A 267 24.88 -27.60 70.22
C GLY A 267 23.44 -27.35 69.74
N TYR A 268 22.46 -27.78 70.54
CA TYR A 268 21.05 -27.55 70.30
C TYR A 268 20.67 -26.06 70.36
N ASN A 269 21.05 -25.34 71.42
CA ASN A 269 20.72 -23.92 71.56
C ASN A 269 21.27 -23.11 70.38
N LYS A 270 22.51 -23.40 69.97
CA LYS A 270 23.13 -22.75 68.80
C LYS A 270 22.35 -23.01 67.51
N THR A 271 21.96 -24.26 67.23
CA THR A 271 21.19 -24.58 66.01
C THR A 271 19.77 -24.03 66.06
N TRP A 272 19.15 -23.99 67.25
CA TRP A 272 17.86 -23.35 67.46
C TRP A 272 17.90 -21.84 67.21
N GLU A 273 18.83 -21.11 67.83
CA GLU A 273 18.99 -19.66 67.62
C GLU A 273 19.22 -19.33 66.14
N THR A 274 20.05 -20.15 65.47
CA THR A 274 20.30 -20.00 64.03
C THR A 274 19.04 -20.28 63.21
N PHE A 275 18.27 -21.32 63.54
CA PHE A 275 17.02 -21.65 62.86
C PHE A 275 15.99 -20.53 63.04
N ASP A 276 15.74 -20.11 64.28
CA ASP A 276 14.72 -19.12 64.63
C ASP A 276 15.03 -17.76 64.00
N ALA A 277 16.29 -17.31 64.05
CA ALA A 277 16.72 -16.05 63.46
C ALA A 277 16.55 -16.01 61.92
N ASN A 278 16.63 -17.16 61.24
CA ASN A 278 16.53 -17.23 59.77
C ASN A 278 15.13 -17.64 59.28
N ARG A 279 14.24 -18.07 60.17
CA ARG A 279 12.93 -18.66 59.83
C ARG A 279 12.09 -17.76 58.92
N LEU A 280 12.01 -16.46 59.23
CA LEU A 280 11.25 -15.50 58.43
C LEU A 280 11.85 -15.32 57.03
N SER A 281 13.18 -15.16 56.96
CA SER A 281 13.91 -15.02 55.69
C SER A 281 13.72 -16.24 54.79
N TYR A 282 13.61 -17.44 55.37
CA TYR A 282 13.28 -18.65 54.61
C TYR A 282 11.88 -18.60 54.01
N LEU A 283 10.86 -18.17 54.78
CA LEU A 283 9.49 -18.02 54.26
C LEU A 283 9.43 -16.98 53.13
N GLU A 284 10.05 -15.81 53.34
CA GLU A 284 10.12 -14.75 52.32
C GLU A 284 10.84 -15.24 51.05
N GLY A 285 11.90 -16.03 51.20
CA GLY A 285 12.62 -16.64 50.09
C GLY A 285 11.74 -17.61 49.29
N VAL A 286 11.00 -18.49 49.97
CA VAL A 286 10.09 -19.44 49.29
C VAL A 286 8.94 -18.72 48.62
N GLU A 287 8.31 -17.76 49.30
CA GLU A 287 7.21 -16.95 48.74
C GLU A 287 7.65 -16.24 47.46
N ARG A 288 8.81 -15.58 47.52
CA ARG A 288 9.35 -14.80 46.40
C ARG A 288 9.75 -15.67 45.22
N TYR A 289 10.38 -16.83 45.44
CA TYR A 289 10.97 -17.58 44.35
C TYR A 289 10.09 -18.71 43.82
N TRP A 290 9.19 -19.30 44.60
CA TRP A 290 8.34 -20.39 44.10
C TRP A 290 7.04 -19.90 43.45
N GLU A 291 6.62 -18.66 43.70
CA GLU A 291 5.34 -18.10 43.21
C GLU A 291 4.14 -19.04 43.46
N ASN A 292 4.23 -19.86 44.50
CA ASN A 292 3.20 -20.80 44.88
C ASN A 292 2.92 -20.63 46.38
N PRO A 293 1.81 -19.95 46.75
CA PRO A 293 1.45 -19.71 48.13
C PRO A 293 1.27 -21.00 48.95
N ALA A 294 0.87 -22.11 48.31
CA ALA A 294 0.70 -23.38 49.00
C ALA A 294 2.03 -23.92 49.53
N ILE A 295 3.13 -23.79 48.78
CA ILE A 295 4.46 -24.27 49.21
C ILE A 295 4.97 -23.44 50.39
N THR A 296 4.73 -22.13 50.37
CA THR A 296 5.09 -21.24 51.50
C THR A 296 4.31 -21.62 52.75
N LYS A 297 3.02 -21.90 52.60
CA LYS A 297 2.17 -22.36 53.70
C LYS A 297 2.61 -23.71 54.26
N ASP A 298 2.93 -24.68 53.40
CA ASP A 298 3.45 -25.99 53.83
C ASP A 298 4.74 -25.82 54.65
N LEU A 299 5.64 -24.90 54.24
CA LEU A 299 6.85 -24.60 54.98
C LEU A 299 6.56 -23.93 56.33
N GLU A 300 5.61 -23.00 56.38
CA GLU A 300 5.14 -22.37 57.61
C GLU A 300 4.60 -23.40 58.60
N GLU A 301 3.78 -24.35 58.14
CA GLU A 301 3.26 -25.44 58.97
C GLU A 301 4.37 -26.34 59.52
N VAL A 302 5.39 -26.64 58.70
CA VAL A 302 6.60 -27.36 59.17
C VAL A 302 7.30 -26.57 60.27
N PHE A 303 7.50 -25.26 60.06
CA PHE A 303 8.15 -24.40 61.04
C PHE A 303 7.36 -24.31 62.35
N ASP A 304 6.05 -24.17 62.29
CA ASP A 304 5.18 -24.14 63.47
C ASP A 304 5.22 -25.46 64.25
N TYR A 305 5.28 -26.60 63.55
CA TYR A 305 5.46 -27.89 64.21
C TYR A 305 6.81 -27.98 64.94
N LEU A 306 7.89 -27.47 64.34
CA LEU A 306 9.22 -27.49 64.97
C LEU A 306 9.31 -26.58 66.19
N VAL A 307 8.69 -25.39 66.12
CA VAL A 307 8.67 -24.41 67.21
C VAL A 307 7.76 -24.91 68.33
N ASN A 308 6.48 -25.13 68.04
CA ASN A 308 5.48 -25.40 69.07
C ASN A 308 5.47 -26.88 69.50
N GLY A 309 5.62 -27.79 68.54
CA GLY A 309 5.59 -29.23 68.79
C GLY A 309 6.89 -29.77 69.37
N ILE A 310 8.04 -29.41 68.80
CA ILE A 310 9.34 -29.97 69.24
C ILE A 310 10.00 -29.07 70.29
N HIS A 311 10.35 -27.82 69.95
CA HIS A 311 11.12 -26.94 70.84
C HIS A 311 10.37 -26.67 72.15
N GLN A 312 9.16 -26.12 72.07
CA GLN A 312 8.38 -25.75 73.25
C GLN A 312 7.91 -26.98 74.03
N THR A 313 7.22 -27.89 73.34
CA THR A 313 6.49 -28.98 74.04
C THR A 313 7.39 -30.14 74.47
N GLN A 314 8.29 -30.61 73.60
CA GLN A 314 9.08 -31.82 73.88
C GLN A 314 10.41 -31.53 74.56
N ILE A 315 11.00 -30.35 74.35
CA ILE A 315 12.34 -30.03 74.83
C ILE A 315 12.28 -29.08 76.03
N LEU A 316 11.74 -27.87 75.85
CA LEU A 316 11.74 -26.85 76.92
C LEU A 316 10.94 -27.28 78.15
N ASN A 317 9.73 -27.83 77.98
CA ASN A 317 8.93 -28.30 79.11
C ASN A 317 9.67 -29.38 79.92
N VAL A 318 10.27 -30.36 79.24
CA VAL A 318 11.00 -31.46 79.88
C VAL A 318 12.25 -30.92 80.62
N MET A 319 12.98 -29.98 80.02
CA MET A 319 14.11 -29.32 80.70
C MET A 319 13.68 -28.56 81.96
N ARG A 320 12.56 -27.82 81.88
CA ARG A 320 12.03 -27.07 83.02
C ARG A 320 11.68 -28.01 84.18
N ASP A 321 11.05 -29.13 83.87
CA ASP A 321 10.69 -30.15 84.87
C ASP A 321 11.93 -30.80 85.49
N ILE A 322 12.95 -31.10 84.68
CA ILE A 322 14.23 -31.63 85.15
C ILE A 322 14.95 -30.63 86.05
N ASN A 323 15.05 -29.36 85.64
CA ASN A 323 15.67 -28.31 86.45
C ASN A 323 14.94 -28.15 87.79
N ALA A 324 13.60 -28.12 87.79
CA ALA A 324 12.82 -28.07 89.02
C ALA A 324 13.09 -29.28 89.94
N GLN A 325 13.26 -30.48 89.39
CA GLN A 325 13.63 -31.67 90.16
C GLN A 325 15.07 -31.61 90.72
N LEU A 326 16.04 -31.13 89.93
CA LEU A 326 17.43 -30.98 90.36
C LEU A 326 17.57 -29.94 91.48
N HIS A 327 16.86 -28.81 91.39
CA HIS A 327 16.81 -27.80 92.46
C HIS A 327 16.21 -28.34 93.76
N LYS A 328 15.21 -29.24 93.69
CA LYS A 328 14.64 -29.91 94.87
C LYS A 328 15.58 -30.93 95.50
N GLN A 329 16.48 -31.56 94.72
CA GLN A 329 17.36 -32.64 95.20
C GLN A 329 18.76 -32.19 95.62
N ASN A 330 19.32 -31.11 95.06
CA ASN A 330 20.66 -30.61 95.39
C ASN A 330 20.78 -29.08 95.17
N PRO A 331 20.40 -28.24 96.15
CA PRO A 331 20.34 -26.78 95.97
C PRO A 331 21.69 -26.13 95.62
N GLY A 332 22.83 -26.74 95.98
CA GLY A 332 24.17 -26.20 95.71
C GLY A 332 24.79 -26.54 94.34
N LYS A 333 24.23 -27.48 93.56
CA LYS A 333 24.76 -27.85 92.22
C LYS A 333 23.97 -27.27 91.05
N ALA A 334 22.72 -26.86 91.28
CA ALA A 334 21.84 -26.32 90.26
C ALA A 334 22.21 -24.89 89.82
N GLN A 335 23.06 -24.19 90.58
CA GLN A 335 23.54 -22.83 90.28
C GLN A 335 24.48 -22.75 89.05
N LYS A 336 24.88 -23.88 88.45
CA LYS A 336 25.76 -23.96 87.27
C LYS A 336 25.04 -24.26 85.95
N ILE A 337 23.71 -24.38 85.95
CA ILE A 337 22.91 -24.79 84.78
C ILE A 337 21.93 -23.67 84.35
N ALA A 338 22.09 -22.46 84.89
CA ALA A 338 21.36 -21.27 84.46
C ALA A 338 22.08 -20.59 83.29
#